data_AF-A0A7S1GNA8-F1
#
_entry.id   AF-A0A7S1GNA8-F1
#
_cell.length_a   1.000
_cell.length_b   1.000
_cell.length_c   1.000
_cell.angle_alpha   90.00
_cell.angle_beta   90.00
_cell.angle_gamma   90.00
#
_symmetry.space_group_name_H-M   'P 1'
#
loop_
_entity.id
_entity.type
_entity.pdbx_description
1 polymer ?
#
loop_
_entity_poly.entity_id
_entity_poly.type
_entity_poly.pdbx_seq_one_letter_code
_entity_poly.pdbx_strand_id
1 'polypeptide(L)'
;TDVTRGPNGPMGQGAPPAPGPRQPRDEKTQLFEVEVPRGVQPGQPFALLAGGVRVLVTCPTNASPGQRIRFKLPIALTQKPKGQSEAAQIKLKYDKDGWQRTIRVSDMKFQWVRVDDKGDIDLNKRFDVDKSAYVRKLEFRPGDDPRIRTGILSLVTASDAVVDSKIKSADNRDLVTYSDIANAQVKLFEEKAQWFQDTCAQLCVEWNEGHMRMNVRRQFLLGDSVDAVMSLSRKDLRKLWRFEFIGEMGIDAGGLAREWFQLVSEEIFDPDMGLWQSSAVNQMCMEINPASEFCCEDHLVYYRFLGRVMGKALFDRQLIAGHMVQHLYKHILGWPVTFGDLEMVDEEYYNNLKQLQTMAKDGEDISMLCLDFTTTQEVMGTKEEINLVKDGADIEVNNDNFPEYLEACLKYRMLDRVKPQLNELLLGFFDVIPEPLLTIFDFQELELLMCGLPEIDMEDWKEHTEYSGEYDDTGGDHQTVQWFWEIVTDFDHEMKARLLQFVTGTSGVPSRGFGVLQGNDGNIRKFTIHGVAIGVCLYPRAHTCFNRIDLPMYEEKEELREKLKLAITMVATGFDIE
;
A
#
# COMPACT_ATOMS: atom_id res chain seq x y z
N THR A 1 7.55 -57.12 49.58
CA THR A 1 7.13 -58.08 48.54
C THR A 1 5.89 -57.53 47.88
N ASP A 2 5.85 -57.57 46.55
CA ASP A 2 4.83 -57.01 45.62
C ASP A 2 4.80 -55.46 45.51
N VAL A 3 5.04 -54.78 44.38
CA VAL A 3 4.80 -54.88 42.90
C VAL A 3 3.81 -53.77 42.51
N THR A 4 4.21 -52.83 41.64
CA THR A 4 3.52 -52.46 40.37
C THR A 4 4.14 -51.26 39.61
N ARG A 5 4.48 -51.54 38.34
CA ARG A 5 4.51 -50.77 37.06
C ARG A 5 4.47 -49.22 36.99
N GLY A 6 5.29 -48.66 36.06
CA GLY A 6 5.36 -47.24 35.60
C GLY A 6 4.16 -46.76 34.75
N PRO A 7 4.20 -45.60 34.01
CA PRO A 7 5.22 -45.30 32.97
C PRO A 7 5.60 -43.81 32.72
N ASN A 8 6.60 -43.63 31.84
CA ASN A 8 6.97 -42.49 30.96
C ASN A 8 6.12 -41.21 30.96
N GLY A 9 6.77 -40.07 31.23
CA GLY A 9 6.34 -38.71 30.83
C GLY A 9 7.26 -38.14 29.73
N PRO A 10 6.77 -37.29 28.81
CA PRO A 10 7.49 -36.90 27.60
C PRO A 10 8.56 -35.84 27.88
N MET A 11 9.73 -36.04 27.26
CA MET A 11 10.78 -35.01 27.17
C MET A 11 10.24 -33.80 26.41
N GLY A 12 10.24 -32.64 27.07
CA GLY A 12 9.96 -31.37 26.42
C GLY A 12 10.97 -31.13 25.30
N GLN A 13 10.48 -30.96 24.07
CA GLN A 13 11.26 -30.51 22.94
C GLN A 13 11.76 -29.09 23.24
N GLY A 14 13.08 -28.95 23.43
CA GLY A 14 13.72 -27.64 23.52
C GLY A 14 13.52 -26.88 22.21
N ALA A 15 13.22 -25.59 22.32
CA ALA A 15 13.19 -24.67 21.19
C ALA A 15 14.50 -24.77 20.38
N PRO A 16 14.44 -24.74 19.03
CA PRO A 16 15.65 -24.78 18.22
C PRO A 16 16.55 -23.58 18.54
N PRO A 17 17.88 -23.76 18.57
CA PRO A 17 18.81 -22.66 18.84
C PRO A 17 18.74 -21.63 17.71
N ALA A 18 18.76 -20.34 18.08
CA ALA A 18 18.81 -19.24 17.15
C ALA A 18 19.98 -19.41 16.16
N PRO A 19 19.79 -19.15 14.86
CA PRO A 19 20.86 -19.25 13.87
C PRO A 19 21.99 -18.28 14.22
N GLY A 20 23.22 -18.79 14.29
CA GLY A 20 24.40 -18.00 14.64
C GLY A 20 24.67 -16.84 13.67
N PRO A 21 25.43 -15.82 14.10
CA PRO A 21 25.65 -14.58 13.34
C PRO A 21 26.35 -14.86 12.00
N ARG A 22 25.72 -14.44 10.90
CA ARG A 22 26.31 -14.47 9.55
C ARG A 22 27.39 -13.38 9.43
N GLN A 23 28.55 -13.73 8.88
CA GLN A 23 29.64 -12.79 8.60
C GLN A 23 29.24 -11.73 7.55
N PRO A 24 29.79 -10.50 7.61
CA PRO A 24 29.51 -9.46 6.63
C PRO A 24 29.98 -9.90 5.23
N ARG A 25 29.08 -9.87 4.26
CA ARG A 25 29.37 -10.17 2.85
C ARG A 25 29.70 -8.88 2.12
N ASP A 26 30.96 -8.67 1.75
CA ASP A 26 31.28 -7.70 0.70
C ASP A 26 30.62 -8.17 -0.61
N GLU A 27 29.72 -7.36 -1.17
CA GLU A 27 29.02 -7.66 -2.42
C GLU A 27 30.01 -7.68 -3.59
N LYS A 28 30.37 -8.88 -4.06
CA LYS A 28 31.16 -9.05 -5.27
C LYS A 28 30.41 -8.46 -6.47
N THR A 29 31.08 -7.66 -7.29
CA THR A 29 30.50 -7.05 -8.51
C THR A 29 31.02 -7.71 -9.79
N GLN A 30 30.19 -7.75 -10.84
CA GLN A 30 30.52 -8.17 -12.19
C GLN A 30 30.35 -7.00 -13.17
N LEU A 31 31.20 -6.97 -14.20
CA LEU A 31 31.14 -5.96 -15.26
C LEU A 31 30.17 -6.42 -16.36
N PHE A 32 29.27 -5.53 -16.76
CA PHE A 32 28.31 -5.70 -17.87
C PHE A 32 28.67 -4.77 -18.99
N GLU A 33 28.61 -5.27 -20.22
CA GLU A 33 28.72 -4.46 -21.43
C GLU A 33 27.35 -4.43 -22.10
N VAL A 34 26.84 -3.23 -22.38
CA VAL A 34 25.56 -3.06 -23.06
C VAL A 34 25.65 -1.99 -24.11
N GLU A 35 24.85 -2.12 -25.16
CA GLU A 35 24.72 -1.13 -26.21
C GLU A 35 23.67 -0.09 -25.81
N VAL A 36 23.98 1.20 -25.97
CA VAL A 36 23.02 2.29 -25.73
C VAL A 36 21.85 2.11 -26.72
N PRO A 37 20.59 1.97 -26.24
CA PRO A 37 19.44 1.83 -27.13
C PRO A 37 19.28 3.00 -28.10
N ARG A 38 18.67 2.73 -29.26
CA ARG A 38 18.36 3.78 -30.24
C ARG A 38 17.37 4.78 -29.63
N GLY A 39 17.68 6.07 -29.68
CA GLY A 39 16.84 7.14 -29.13
C GLY A 39 17.29 7.68 -27.76
N VAL A 40 18.17 6.96 -27.04
CA VAL A 40 18.68 7.40 -25.73
C VAL A 40 19.80 8.42 -25.89
N GLN A 41 19.58 9.64 -25.42
CA GLN A 41 20.58 10.72 -25.48
C GLN A 41 21.59 10.66 -24.32
N PRO A 42 22.78 11.28 -24.45
CA PRO A 42 23.71 11.40 -23.34
C PRO A 42 23.05 12.03 -22.10
N GLY A 43 23.23 11.41 -20.93
CA GLY A 43 22.61 11.83 -19.68
C GLY A 43 21.19 11.31 -19.44
N GLN A 44 20.54 10.68 -20.43
CA GLN A 44 19.22 10.08 -20.23
C GLN A 44 19.30 8.68 -19.59
N PRO A 45 18.36 8.33 -18.71
CA PRO A 45 18.28 6.99 -18.16
C PRO A 45 17.64 6.01 -19.16
N PHE A 46 18.04 4.75 -19.11
CA PHE A 46 17.45 3.64 -19.86
C PHE A 46 17.48 2.35 -19.03
N ALA A 47 16.55 1.44 -19.31
CA ALA A 47 16.37 0.21 -18.55
C ALA A 47 17.16 -0.95 -19.16
N LEU A 48 17.66 -1.83 -18.29
CA LEU A 48 18.41 -3.03 -18.62
C LEU A 48 17.89 -4.20 -17.82
N LEU A 49 17.86 -5.40 -18.41
CA LEU A 49 17.53 -6.61 -17.67
C LEU A 49 18.83 -7.34 -17.28
N ALA A 50 19.14 -7.38 -15.98
CA ALA A 50 20.26 -8.12 -15.44
C ALA A 50 19.73 -9.23 -14.51
N GLY A 51 20.05 -10.49 -14.81
CA GLY A 51 19.68 -11.65 -13.96
C GLY A 51 18.19 -11.78 -13.61
N GLY A 52 17.29 -11.21 -14.43
CA GLY A 52 15.84 -11.19 -14.16
C GLY A 52 15.34 -9.94 -13.44
N VAL A 53 16.24 -9.03 -13.02
CA VAL A 53 15.90 -7.75 -12.39
C VAL A 53 16.10 -6.61 -13.39
N ARG A 54 15.12 -5.70 -13.46
CA ARG A 54 15.23 -4.48 -14.27
C ARG A 54 16.06 -3.43 -13.51
N VAL A 55 17.11 -2.96 -14.17
CA VAL A 55 18.11 -2.05 -13.64
C VAL A 55 18.09 -0.76 -14.44
N LEU A 56 18.10 0.38 -13.76
CA LEU A 56 18.10 1.69 -14.38
C LEU A 56 19.52 2.25 -14.45
N VAL A 57 19.94 2.62 -15.66
CA VAL A 57 21.27 3.13 -15.94
C VAL A 57 21.21 4.44 -16.68
N THR A 58 22.08 5.38 -16.33
CA THR A 58 22.22 6.66 -17.03
C THR A 58 23.24 6.53 -18.16
N CYS A 59 22.83 6.91 -19.38
CA CYS A 59 23.73 7.01 -20.52
C CYS A 59 24.86 8.01 -20.19
N PRO A 60 26.14 7.61 -20.24
CA PRO A 60 27.25 8.52 -20.00
C PRO A 60 27.22 9.73 -20.94
N THR A 61 27.65 10.90 -20.48
CA THR A 61 27.64 12.15 -21.27
C THR A 61 28.50 12.07 -22.54
N ASN A 62 29.41 11.09 -22.61
CA ASN A 62 30.30 10.83 -23.73
C ASN A 62 29.91 9.59 -24.57
N ALA A 63 28.72 9.01 -24.35
CA ALA A 63 28.23 7.85 -25.08
C ALA A 63 27.08 8.23 -26.03
N SER A 64 27.06 7.63 -27.23
CA SER A 64 25.99 7.81 -28.23
C SER A 64 25.16 6.53 -28.42
N PRO A 65 23.92 6.62 -28.95
CA PRO A 65 23.16 5.45 -29.37
C PRO A 65 23.98 4.47 -30.21
N GLY A 66 23.90 3.17 -29.91
CA GLY A 66 24.69 2.12 -30.57
C GLY A 66 26.11 1.93 -30.02
N GLN A 67 26.59 2.79 -29.12
CA GLN A 67 27.90 2.62 -28.47
C GLN A 67 27.81 1.63 -27.31
N ARG A 68 28.85 0.81 -27.14
CA ARG A 68 28.94 -0.11 -26.00
C ARG A 68 29.49 0.61 -24.77
N ILE A 69 28.78 0.48 -23.67
CA ILE A 69 29.04 1.08 -22.36
C ILE A 69 29.13 -0.01 -21.31
N ARG A 70 29.92 0.23 -20.26
CA ARG A 70 30.22 -0.77 -19.23
C ARG A 70 29.79 -0.32 -17.84
N PHE A 71 29.12 -1.21 -17.11
CA PHE A 71 28.62 -0.96 -15.75
C PHE A 71 29.05 -2.07 -14.80
N LYS A 72 29.29 -1.73 -13.54
CA LYS A 72 29.51 -2.72 -12.48
C LYS A 72 28.20 -2.95 -11.74
N LEU A 73 27.73 -4.20 -11.72
CA LEU A 73 26.54 -4.61 -10.99
C LEU A 73 26.93 -5.69 -9.98
N PRO A 74 26.32 -5.74 -8.78
CA PRO A 74 26.51 -6.86 -7.87
C PRO A 74 26.20 -8.20 -8.52
N ILE A 75 27.01 -9.24 -8.28
CA ILE A 75 26.85 -10.58 -8.87
C ILE A 75 25.48 -11.19 -8.54
N ALA A 76 24.89 -10.82 -7.40
CA ALA A 76 23.58 -11.32 -7.05
C ALA A 76 22.46 -10.74 -7.95
N LEU A 77 22.66 -9.62 -8.66
CA LEU A 77 21.73 -9.10 -9.67
C LEU A 77 21.81 -9.92 -10.96
N THR A 78 22.80 -10.80 -11.10
CA THR A 78 23.23 -11.29 -12.41
C THR A 78 23.14 -12.79 -12.53
N GLN A 79 23.10 -13.51 -11.40
CA GLN A 79 22.86 -14.94 -11.37
C GLN A 79 21.37 -15.24 -11.47
N LYS A 80 20.96 -15.95 -12.54
CA LYS A 80 19.62 -16.54 -12.60
C LYS A 80 19.42 -17.48 -11.41
N PRO A 81 18.27 -17.44 -10.71
CA PRO A 81 17.96 -18.44 -9.69
C PRO A 81 18.04 -19.84 -10.32
N LYS A 82 18.90 -20.70 -9.77
CA LYS A 82 19.00 -22.10 -10.22
C LYS A 82 17.75 -22.84 -9.76
N GLY A 83 16.86 -23.18 -10.69
CA GLY A 83 15.83 -24.20 -10.46
C GLY A 83 14.37 -23.81 -10.64
N GLN A 84 14.03 -22.71 -11.34
CA GLN A 84 12.63 -22.41 -11.66
C GLN A 84 12.41 -22.28 -13.17
N SER A 85 11.28 -22.84 -13.61
CA SER A 85 10.69 -22.82 -14.95
C SER A 85 10.83 -21.45 -15.64
N GLU A 86 10.89 -21.44 -16.98
CA GLU A 86 10.85 -20.22 -17.81
C GLU A 86 9.59 -19.34 -17.58
N ALA A 87 8.62 -19.81 -16.78
CA ALA A 87 7.52 -19.02 -16.24
C ALA A 87 7.92 -18.01 -15.14
N ALA A 88 9.14 -18.09 -14.60
CA ALA A 88 9.71 -17.11 -13.66
C ALA A 88 10.41 -15.96 -14.39
N GLN A 89 9.82 -15.44 -15.48
CA GLN A 89 10.09 -14.06 -15.85
C GLN A 89 9.50 -13.20 -14.74
N ILE A 90 10.37 -12.74 -13.84
CA ILE A 90 10.07 -11.78 -12.78
C ILE A 90 9.56 -10.50 -13.45
N LYS A 91 8.27 -10.46 -13.76
CA LYS A 91 7.53 -9.23 -13.95
C LYS A 91 6.80 -9.00 -12.66
N LEU A 92 7.33 -8.12 -11.83
CA LEU A 92 6.50 -7.36 -10.89
C LEU A 92 5.59 -6.50 -11.77
N LYS A 93 4.52 -7.09 -12.31
CA LYS A 93 3.51 -6.35 -13.05
C LYS A 93 2.67 -5.58 -12.01
N TYR A 94 3.19 -4.46 -11.53
CA TYR A 94 2.38 -3.27 -11.68
C TYR A 94 2.47 -2.93 -13.18
N ASP A 95 1.73 -3.68 -13.98
CA ASP A 95 1.53 -3.37 -15.40
C ASP A 95 0.13 -2.76 -15.53
N LYS A 96 -0.16 -1.89 -14.57
CA LYS A 96 -1.21 -0.90 -14.65
C LYS A 96 -0.49 0.41 -14.90
N ASP A 97 -0.86 1.12 -15.95
CA ASP A 97 -0.27 2.43 -16.28
C ASP A 97 1.26 2.42 -16.49
N GLY A 98 1.88 1.26 -16.73
CA GLY A 98 3.31 1.09 -17.07
C GLY A 98 4.34 1.32 -15.95
N TRP A 99 3.97 1.49 -14.67
CA TRP A 99 4.94 1.81 -13.60
C TRP A 99 5.63 0.59 -12.99
N GLN A 100 6.96 0.53 -13.02
CA GLN A 100 7.75 -0.57 -12.49
C GLN A 100 8.77 -0.08 -11.46
N ARG A 101 9.00 -0.85 -10.40
CA ARG A 101 10.10 -0.60 -9.46
C ARG A 101 11.39 -1.16 -10.03
N THR A 102 12.41 -0.32 -10.13
CA THR A 102 13.74 -0.65 -10.68
C THR A 102 14.83 -0.27 -9.69
N ILE A 103 16.04 -0.81 -9.87
CA ILE A 103 17.22 -0.42 -9.09
C ILE A 103 18.02 0.59 -9.89
N ARG A 104 18.26 1.77 -9.31
CA ARG A 104 19.11 2.81 -9.88
C ARG A 104 20.58 2.51 -9.59
N VAL A 105 21.39 2.32 -10.62
CA VAL A 105 22.80 1.89 -10.45
C VAL A 105 23.69 2.95 -9.80
N SER A 106 23.36 4.24 -9.91
CA SER A 106 24.20 5.32 -9.39
C SER A 106 24.32 5.29 -7.86
N ASP A 107 23.27 4.88 -7.15
CA ASP A 107 23.22 4.83 -5.69
C ASP A 107 22.60 3.54 -5.13
N MET A 108 22.31 2.58 -6.01
CA MET A 108 21.70 1.29 -5.70
C MET A 108 20.33 1.39 -5.01
N LYS A 109 19.62 2.51 -5.12
CA LYS A 109 18.28 2.66 -4.51
C LYS A 109 17.18 2.12 -5.42
N PHE A 110 16.05 1.75 -4.83
CA PHE A 110 14.84 1.46 -5.59
C PHE A 110 14.19 2.76 -6.06
N GLN A 111 13.65 2.74 -7.27
CA GLN A 111 13.01 3.90 -7.92
C GLN A 111 11.86 3.40 -8.80
N TRP A 112 10.77 4.17 -8.84
CA TRP A 112 9.68 3.91 -9.77
C TRP A 112 10.01 4.47 -11.15
N VAL A 113 9.70 3.72 -12.19
CA VAL A 113 9.96 4.11 -13.58
C VAL A 113 8.77 3.69 -14.41
N ARG A 114 8.24 4.61 -15.21
CA ARG A 114 7.23 4.26 -16.19
C ARG A 114 7.88 3.69 -17.44
N VAL A 115 7.36 2.57 -17.90
CA VAL A 115 7.75 1.86 -19.12
C VAL A 115 6.59 1.92 -20.09
N ASP A 116 6.86 2.23 -21.35
CA ASP A 116 5.85 2.24 -22.42
C ASP A 116 5.63 0.84 -23.01
N ASP A 117 4.67 0.70 -23.93
CA ASP A 117 4.32 -0.59 -24.55
C ASP A 117 5.48 -1.21 -25.36
N LYS A 118 6.48 -0.40 -25.73
CA LYS A 118 7.68 -0.85 -26.45
C LYS A 118 8.79 -1.30 -25.50
N GLY A 119 8.61 -1.10 -24.19
CA GLY A 119 9.58 -1.44 -23.16
C GLY A 119 10.58 -0.31 -22.88
N ASP A 120 10.41 0.85 -23.50
CA ASP A 120 11.24 2.04 -23.32
C ASP A 120 10.77 2.85 -22.10
N ILE A 121 11.67 3.67 -21.54
CA ILE A 121 11.33 4.50 -20.38
C ILE A 121 10.59 5.74 -20.85
N ASP A 122 9.42 5.99 -20.26
CA ASP A 122 8.72 7.25 -20.45
C ASP A 122 9.44 8.36 -19.65
N LEU A 123 9.94 9.36 -20.38
CA LEU A 123 10.65 10.51 -19.84
C LEU A 123 9.78 11.78 -19.83
N ASN A 124 8.49 11.68 -20.14
CA ASN A 124 7.60 12.81 -20.08
C ASN A 124 7.53 13.35 -18.65
N LYS A 125 7.79 14.64 -18.50
CA LYS A 125 7.77 15.34 -17.22
C LYS A 125 6.51 16.17 -17.01
N ARG A 126 5.77 16.44 -18.08
CA ARG A 126 4.53 17.19 -17.99
C ARG A 126 3.42 16.26 -17.52
N PHE A 127 2.55 16.77 -16.65
CA PHE A 127 1.44 15.99 -16.14
C PHE A 127 0.53 15.49 -17.28
N ASP A 128 0.10 14.25 -17.12
CA ASP A 128 -0.76 13.49 -18.02
C ASP A 128 -1.54 12.53 -17.13
N VAL A 129 -2.88 12.56 -17.19
CA VAL A 129 -3.71 11.81 -16.24
C VAL A 129 -3.51 10.30 -16.33
N ASP A 130 -3.14 9.79 -17.51
CA ASP A 130 -3.04 8.36 -17.82
C ASP A 130 -1.61 7.85 -17.54
N LYS A 131 -0.63 8.76 -17.51
CA LYS A 131 0.79 8.40 -17.44
C LYS A 131 1.49 8.89 -16.19
N SER A 132 1.03 9.96 -15.58
CA SER A 132 1.68 10.56 -14.42
C SER A 132 1.29 9.86 -13.12
N ALA A 133 2.27 9.72 -12.25
CA ALA A 133 2.05 9.24 -10.90
C ALA A 133 2.96 9.98 -9.93
N TYR A 134 2.51 10.11 -8.68
CA TYR A 134 3.24 10.75 -7.62
C TYR A 134 3.51 9.77 -6.49
N VAL A 135 4.62 9.95 -5.81
CA VAL A 135 4.98 9.14 -4.65
C VAL A 135 5.38 10.10 -3.55
N ARG A 136 5.01 9.75 -2.32
CA ARG A 136 5.42 10.54 -1.16
C ARG A 136 6.93 10.46 -0.95
N LYS A 137 7.56 11.60 -0.76
CA LYS A 137 8.94 11.76 -0.32
C LYS A 137 8.94 12.22 1.14
N LEU A 138 9.54 11.40 2.01
CA LEU A 138 9.70 11.70 3.42
C LEU A 138 11.17 12.05 3.68
N GLU A 139 11.47 13.33 3.81
CA GLU A 139 12.84 13.82 4.02
C GLU A 139 13.11 13.98 5.51
N PHE A 140 13.90 13.07 6.09
CA PHE A 140 14.33 13.15 7.49
C PHE A 140 15.32 14.31 7.69
N ARG A 141 15.12 15.12 8.73
CA ARG A 141 15.98 16.29 9.00
C ARG A 141 17.32 15.84 9.60
N PRO A 142 18.46 16.49 9.25
CA PRO A 142 19.74 16.22 9.89
C PRO A 142 19.71 16.57 11.40
N GLY A 143 20.39 15.78 12.24
CA GLY A 143 20.42 16.00 13.68
C GLY A 143 19.31 15.29 14.47
N ASP A 144 18.72 14.25 13.86
CA ASP A 144 17.67 13.37 14.39
C ASP A 144 17.84 13.07 15.90
N ASP A 145 16.83 13.44 16.70
CA ASP A 145 16.74 12.96 18.09
C ASP A 145 16.70 11.43 18.04
N PRO A 146 17.58 10.71 18.77
CA PRO A 146 17.53 9.26 18.81
C PRO A 146 16.16 8.72 19.24
N ARG A 147 15.35 9.52 19.93
CA ARG A 147 14.01 9.17 20.43
C ARG A 147 12.90 9.32 19.40
N ILE A 148 12.91 10.36 18.55
CA ILE A 148 11.81 10.71 17.64
C ILE A 148 12.40 11.19 16.29
N ARG A 149 11.95 10.58 15.18
CA ARG A 149 12.26 11.10 13.84
C ARG A 149 11.55 12.41 13.57
N THR A 150 12.29 13.35 12.98
CA THR A 150 11.70 14.56 12.39
C THR A 150 11.91 14.55 10.89
N GLY A 151 10.91 15.03 10.15
CA GLY A 151 10.98 15.05 8.70
C GLY A 151 9.89 15.90 8.06
N ILE A 152 9.97 16.01 6.74
CA ILE A 152 9.01 16.75 5.93
C ILE A 152 8.47 15.80 4.85
N LEU A 153 7.15 15.68 4.81
CA LEU A 153 6.42 14.96 3.79
C LEU A 153 6.16 15.86 2.56
N SER A 154 6.24 15.31 1.37
CA SER A 154 5.86 15.97 0.11
C SER A 154 5.48 14.93 -0.94
N LEU A 155 4.76 15.34 -2.00
CA LEU A 155 4.63 14.53 -3.21
C LEU A 155 5.69 14.95 -4.23
N VAL A 156 6.37 13.96 -4.79
CA VAL A 156 7.26 14.12 -5.95
C VAL A 156 6.78 13.21 -7.07
N THR A 157 7.24 13.44 -8.29
CA THR A 157 6.97 12.50 -9.38
C THR A 157 7.46 11.10 -8.97
N ALA A 158 6.75 10.04 -9.36
CA ALA A 158 7.15 8.69 -8.99
C ALA A 158 8.59 8.39 -9.45
N SER A 159 8.99 8.92 -10.61
CA SER A 159 10.35 8.86 -11.13
C SER A 159 11.39 9.56 -10.25
N ASP A 160 11.04 10.54 -9.42
CA ASP A 160 11.99 11.21 -8.52
C ASP A 160 12.06 10.56 -7.13
N ALA A 161 11.09 9.71 -6.79
CA ALA A 161 11.03 9.02 -5.51
C ALA A 161 12.02 7.86 -5.45
N VAL A 162 12.78 7.78 -4.35
CA VAL A 162 13.70 6.69 -4.09
C VAL A 162 13.59 6.17 -2.67
N VAL A 163 13.78 4.86 -2.53
CA VAL A 163 13.87 4.18 -1.24
C VAL A 163 15.16 3.37 -1.18
N ASP A 164 15.78 3.30 0.00
CA ASP A 164 16.98 2.49 0.18
C ASP A 164 16.69 1.02 -0.15
N SER A 165 17.69 0.31 -0.65
CA SER A 165 17.57 -1.11 -1.03
C SER A 165 18.22 -2.06 -0.03
N LYS A 166 18.57 -1.55 1.15
CA LYS A 166 19.28 -2.28 2.19
C LYS A 166 18.70 -1.95 3.55
N ILE A 167 18.72 -2.92 4.45
CA ILE A 167 18.36 -2.73 5.85
C ILE A 167 19.58 -3.03 6.69
N LYS A 168 19.89 -2.14 7.63
CA LYS A 168 21.00 -2.31 8.55
C LYS A 168 20.52 -2.85 9.90
N SER A 169 21.32 -3.71 10.51
CA SER A 169 21.14 -4.15 11.89
C SER A 169 21.50 -3.03 12.88
N ALA A 170 21.24 -3.26 14.17
CA ALA A 170 21.64 -2.35 15.25
C ALA A 170 23.16 -2.06 15.27
N ASP A 171 23.98 -3.04 14.88
CA ASP A 171 25.44 -2.92 14.75
C ASP A 171 25.89 -2.28 13.42
N ASN A 172 24.97 -1.67 12.68
CA ASN A 172 25.22 -1.01 11.39
C ASN A 172 25.77 -1.96 10.30
N ARG A 173 25.48 -3.26 10.40
CA ARG A 173 25.80 -4.27 9.37
C ARG A 173 24.64 -4.43 8.41
N ASP A 174 24.91 -4.74 7.14
CA ASP A 174 23.87 -5.06 6.16
C ASP A 174 23.16 -6.37 6.60
N LEU A 175 21.93 -6.22 7.11
CA LEU A 175 21.05 -7.30 7.55
C LEU A 175 20.30 -7.89 6.35
N VAL A 176 19.77 -7.00 5.51
CA VAL A 176 19.03 -7.33 4.30
C VAL A 176 19.65 -6.57 3.14
N THR A 177 19.94 -7.30 2.06
CA THR A 177 20.44 -6.73 0.81
C THR A 177 19.30 -6.54 -0.18
N TYR A 178 19.56 -5.81 -1.26
CA TYR A 178 18.56 -5.66 -2.33
C TYR A 178 18.16 -7.03 -2.91
N SER A 179 19.09 -8.00 -2.92
CA SER A 179 18.84 -9.34 -3.48
C SER A 179 17.82 -10.09 -2.64
N ASP A 180 17.90 -9.93 -1.33
CA ASP A 180 16.96 -10.54 -0.40
C ASP A 180 15.56 -9.94 -0.58
N ILE A 181 15.47 -8.61 -0.75
CA ILE A 181 14.20 -7.90 -1.04
C ILE A 181 13.62 -8.35 -2.39
N ALA A 182 14.43 -8.38 -3.45
CA ALA A 182 13.98 -8.78 -4.79
C ALA A 182 13.50 -10.25 -4.81
N ASN A 183 14.17 -11.14 -4.08
CA ASN A 183 13.76 -12.53 -3.93
C ASN A 183 12.48 -12.68 -3.09
N ALA A 184 12.25 -11.79 -2.12
CA ALA A 184 11.02 -11.79 -1.31
C ALA A 184 9.82 -11.24 -2.10
N GLN A 185 10.03 -10.24 -2.95
CA GLN A 185 8.99 -9.59 -3.76
C GLN A 185 8.23 -10.56 -4.70
N VAL A 186 8.87 -11.64 -5.14
CA VAL A 186 8.30 -12.61 -6.08
C VAL A 186 7.59 -13.79 -5.41
N LYS A 187 7.56 -13.81 -4.09
CA LYS A 187 6.92 -14.88 -3.31
C LYS A 187 5.43 -14.64 -3.14
N LEU A 188 4.72 -15.67 -2.69
CA LEU A 188 3.32 -15.55 -2.27
C LEU A 188 3.19 -14.73 -0.98
N PHE A 189 2.00 -14.21 -0.68
CA PHE A 189 1.77 -13.36 0.49
C PHE A 189 2.21 -14.01 1.80
N GLU A 190 1.84 -15.28 2.04
CA GLU A 190 2.22 -15.98 3.28
C GLU A 190 3.75 -16.07 3.45
N GLU A 191 4.47 -16.31 2.36
CA GLU A 191 5.93 -16.40 2.36
C GLU A 191 6.59 -15.02 2.52
N LYS A 192 5.98 -13.96 1.95
CA LYS A 192 6.37 -12.56 2.16
C LYS A 192 6.18 -12.18 3.62
N ALA A 193 5.02 -12.48 4.20
CA ALA A 193 4.69 -12.23 5.60
C ALA A 193 5.66 -12.96 6.54
N GLN A 194 5.95 -14.24 6.30
CA GLN A 194 6.93 -14.98 7.10
C GLN A 194 8.33 -14.36 7.00
N TRP A 195 8.80 -14.03 5.79
CA TRP A 195 10.10 -13.39 5.60
C TRP A 195 10.20 -12.03 6.30
N PHE A 196 9.11 -11.24 6.25
CA PHE A 196 9.01 -9.97 6.95
C PHE A 196 9.16 -10.16 8.46
N GLN A 197 8.41 -11.11 9.03
CA GLN A 197 8.43 -11.39 10.46
C GLN A 197 9.79 -11.93 10.93
N ASP A 198 10.43 -12.81 10.14
CA ASP A 198 11.79 -13.30 10.41
C ASP A 198 12.82 -12.16 10.41
N THR A 199 12.61 -11.15 9.57
CA THR A 199 13.47 -9.96 9.51
C THR A 199 13.21 -9.02 10.68
N CYS A 200 11.95 -8.80 11.07
CA CYS A 200 11.58 -8.06 12.28
C CYS A 200 12.18 -8.71 13.53
N ALA A 201 12.14 -10.05 13.64
CA ALA A 201 12.76 -10.77 14.74
C ALA A 201 14.27 -10.54 14.84
N GLN A 202 14.98 -10.37 13.71
CA GLN A 202 16.40 -10.03 13.69
C GLN A 202 16.68 -8.55 14.01
N LEU A 203 15.71 -7.67 13.79
CA LEU A 203 15.76 -6.25 14.18
C LEU A 203 15.34 -6.02 15.64
N CYS A 204 14.71 -7.03 16.26
CA CYS A 204 14.28 -6.99 17.64
C CYS A 204 15.49 -6.88 18.57
N VAL A 205 15.40 -5.99 19.55
CA VAL A 205 16.44 -5.82 20.54
C VAL A 205 16.51 -7.08 21.41
N GLU A 206 17.71 -7.61 21.63
CA GLU A 206 17.91 -8.82 22.41
C GLU A 206 17.33 -8.71 23.82
N TRP A 207 16.78 -9.81 24.33
CA TRP A 207 16.12 -9.86 25.64
C TRP A 207 17.01 -9.41 26.82
N ASN A 208 18.32 -9.64 26.71
CA ASN A 208 19.31 -9.22 27.70
C ASN A 208 19.42 -7.69 27.84
N GLU A 209 19.01 -6.92 26.85
CA GLU A 209 18.95 -5.45 26.88
C GLU A 209 17.62 -4.91 27.45
N GLY A 210 16.75 -5.81 27.91
CA GLY A 210 15.51 -5.51 28.62
C GLY A 210 14.25 -5.49 27.75
N HIS A 211 13.13 -5.24 28.41
CA HIS A 211 11.79 -5.19 27.82
C HIS A 211 11.03 -3.95 28.31
N MET A 212 10.02 -3.53 27.55
CA MET A 212 9.13 -2.44 27.95
C MET A 212 7.96 -2.98 28.75
N ARG A 213 7.59 -2.29 29.82
CA ARG A 213 6.36 -2.57 30.59
C ARG A 213 5.36 -1.48 30.29
N MET A 214 4.22 -1.88 29.74
CA MET A 214 3.11 -1.02 29.37
C MET A 214 2.03 -1.18 30.43
N ASN A 215 2.05 -0.29 31.42
CA ASN A 215 1.09 -0.31 32.52
C ASN A 215 -0.04 0.66 32.18
N VAL A 216 -1.25 0.14 32.00
CA VAL A 216 -2.38 0.92 31.48
C VAL A 216 -3.60 0.73 32.38
N ARG A 217 -4.30 1.81 32.73
CA ARG A 217 -5.60 1.73 33.40
C ARG A 217 -6.68 1.63 32.33
N ARG A 218 -7.55 0.62 32.40
CA ARG A 218 -8.63 0.43 31.41
C ARG A 218 -9.52 1.67 31.23
N GLN A 219 -9.77 2.41 32.31
CA GLN A 219 -10.57 3.65 32.29
C GLN A 219 -9.86 4.84 31.64
N PHE A 220 -8.54 4.78 31.47
CA PHE A 220 -7.71 5.82 30.88
C PHE A 220 -6.84 5.22 29.75
N LEU A 221 -7.40 4.26 29.01
CA LEU A 221 -6.67 3.41 28.07
C LEU A 221 -5.85 4.25 27.08
N LEU A 222 -6.48 5.14 26.33
CA LEU A 222 -5.80 5.95 25.33
C LEU A 222 -4.78 6.91 25.97
N GLY A 223 -5.15 7.64 27.02
CA GLY A 223 -4.26 8.61 27.68
C GLY A 223 -2.98 7.98 28.22
N ASP A 224 -3.11 6.90 29.01
CA ASP A 224 -1.96 6.16 29.56
C ASP A 224 -1.11 5.55 28.43
N SER A 225 -1.74 5.10 27.35
CA SER A 225 -1.06 4.52 26.18
C SER A 225 -0.25 5.56 25.41
N VAL A 226 -0.81 6.75 25.18
CA VAL A 226 -0.13 7.86 24.51
C VAL A 226 1.11 8.25 25.30
N ASP A 227 0.97 8.51 26.61
CA ASP A 227 2.09 8.88 27.47
C ASP A 227 3.19 7.81 27.45
N ALA A 228 2.80 6.54 27.57
CA ALA A 228 3.75 5.43 27.57
C ALA A 228 4.50 5.33 26.24
N VAL A 229 3.79 5.21 25.10
CA VAL A 229 4.40 4.98 23.78
C VAL A 229 5.18 6.19 23.27
N MET A 230 4.71 7.40 23.55
CA MET A 230 5.39 8.62 23.09
C MET A 230 6.66 8.90 23.88
N SER A 231 6.78 8.39 25.12
CA SER A 231 8.02 8.47 25.89
C SER A 231 9.14 7.54 25.39
N LEU A 232 8.80 6.53 24.58
CA LEU A 232 9.75 5.52 24.11
C LEU A 232 10.69 6.08 23.04
N SER A 233 11.96 5.67 23.12
CA SER A 233 12.92 5.89 22.04
C SER A 233 12.71 4.91 20.89
N ARG A 234 13.22 5.21 19.70
CA ARG A 234 13.18 4.29 18.55
C ARG A 234 13.76 2.90 18.85
N LYS A 235 14.80 2.85 19.70
CA LYS A 235 15.39 1.58 20.14
C LYS A 235 14.43 0.82 21.05
N ASP A 236 13.75 1.51 21.96
CA ASP A 236 12.79 0.90 22.90
C ASP A 236 11.51 0.42 22.22
N LEU A 237 11.08 1.07 21.13
CA LEU A 237 9.96 0.59 20.31
C LEU A 237 10.22 -0.81 19.71
N ARG A 238 11.48 -1.19 19.50
CA ARG A 238 11.88 -2.51 18.97
C ARG A 238 12.21 -3.54 20.06
N LYS A 239 11.99 -3.22 21.33
CA LYS A 239 12.04 -4.20 22.42
C LYS A 239 10.71 -4.96 22.51
N LEU A 240 10.73 -6.11 23.19
CA LEU A 240 9.49 -6.78 23.56
C LEU A 240 8.69 -5.91 24.54
N TRP A 241 7.39 -5.78 24.31
CA TRP A 241 6.47 -5.09 25.22
C TRP A 241 5.71 -6.11 26.06
N ARG A 242 5.52 -5.82 27.34
CA ARG A 242 4.69 -6.60 28.26
C ARG A 242 3.61 -5.71 28.83
N PHE A 243 2.37 -6.17 28.74
CA PHE A 243 1.21 -5.38 29.15
C PHE A 243 0.71 -5.78 30.54
N GLU A 244 0.30 -4.79 31.32
CA GLU A 244 -0.37 -4.97 32.62
C GLU A 244 -1.52 -3.97 32.74
N PHE A 245 -2.75 -4.48 32.83
CA PHE A 245 -3.90 -3.66 33.19
C PHE A 245 -3.93 -3.47 34.71
N ILE A 246 -3.75 -2.22 35.15
CA ILE A 246 -3.59 -1.92 36.57
C ILE A 246 -4.85 -2.32 37.35
N GLY A 247 -4.70 -3.21 38.32
CA GLY A 247 -5.79 -3.69 39.17
C GLY A 247 -6.49 -4.94 38.63
N GLU A 248 -6.07 -5.48 37.49
CA GLU A 248 -6.61 -6.73 36.92
C GLU A 248 -5.61 -7.89 37.13
N MET A 249 -6.13 -9.09 37.44
CA MET A 249 -5.27 -10.28 37.52
C MET A 249 -5.03 -10.83 36.12
N GLY A 250 -3.82 -10.68 35.60
CA GLY A 250 -3.41 -11.28 34.34
C GLY A 250 -1.89 -11.41 34.24
N ILE A 251 -1.42 -12.54 33.75
CA ILE A 251 -0.01 -12.71 33.32
C ILE A 251 -0.03 -12.62 31.80
N ASP A 252 0.71 -11.67 31.24
CA ASP A 252 0.78 -11.49 29.80
C ASP A 252 1.48 -12.69 29.13
N ALA A 253 0.66 -13.58 28.56
CA ALA A 253 1.07 -14.66 27.65
C ALA A 253 0.71 -14.31 26.19
N GLY A 254 0.56 -13.02 25.86
CA GLY A 254 0.19 -12.51 24.54
C GLY A 254 -1.29 -12.12 24.40
N GLY A 255 -2.16 -12.59 25.30
CA GLY A 255 -3.59 -12.22 25.28
C GLY A 255 -3.83 -10.74 25.60
N LEU A 256 -3.11 -10.20 26.59
CA LEU A 256 -3.23 -8.79 26.99
C LEU A 256 -2.68 -7.85 25.91
N ALA A 257 -1.60 -8.24 25.24
CA ALA A 257 -1.08 -7.48 24.10
C ALA A 257 -2.12 -7.37 22.98
N ARG A 258 -2.71 -8.50 22.57
CA ARG A 258 -3.76 -8.54 21.53
C ARG A 258 -4.95 -7.65 21.88
N GLU A 259 -5.42 -7.77 23.13
CA GLU A 259 -6.52 -6.94 23.64
C GLU A 259 -6.15 -5.45 23.62
N TRP A 260 -4.95 -5.08 24.06
CA TRP A 260 -4.51 -3.68 24.07
C TRP A 260 -4.45 -3.08 22.66
N PHE A 261 -3.85 -3.78 21.68
CA PHE A 261 -3.79 -3.29 20.30
C PHE A 261 -5.19 -3.09 19.73
N GLN A 262 -6.10 -4.04 19.95
CA GLN A 262 -7.48 -3.92 19.52
C GLN A 262 -8.14 -2.69 20.15
N LEU A 263 -8.19 -2.60 21.48
CA LEU A 263 -8.93 -1.53 22.17
C LEU A 263 -8.37 -0.14 21.87
N VAL A 264 -7.04 0.02 21.83
CA VAL A 264 -6.44 1.34 21.60
C VAL A 264 -6.61 1.82 20.17
N SER A 265 -6.64 0.88 19.20
CA SER A 265 -6.92 1.20 17.81
C SER A 265 -8.41 1.49 17.58
N GLU A 266 -9.32 0.78 18.25
CA GLU A 266 -10.75 1.11 18.23
C GLU A 266 -11.00 2.53 18.77
N GLU A 267 -10.40 2.89 19.91
CA GLU A 267 -10.60 4.20 20.55
C GLU A 267 -10.04 5.36 19.70
N ILE A 268 -8.89 5.18 19.03
CA ILE A 268 -8.29 6.25 18.22
C ILE A 268 -8.91 6.40 16.83
N PHE A 269 -9.47 5.33 16.26
CA PHE A 269 -10.23 5.39 15.01
C PHE A 269 -11.68 5.84 15.21
N ASP A 270 -12.14 6.01 16.45
CA ASP A 270 -13.48 6.51 16.75
C ASP A 270 -13.69 7.90 16.08
N PRO A 271 -14.69 8.06 15.20
CA PRO A 271 -15.01 9.34 14.59
C PRO A 271 -15.27 10.47 15.60
N ASP A 272 -15.75 10.15 16.81
CA ASP A 272 -16.04 11.12 17.86
C ASP A 272 -14.77 11.81 18.40
N MET A 273 -13.60 11.21 18.20
CA MET A 273 -12.30 11.85 18.48
C MET A 273 -11.98 13.00 17.51
N GLY A 274 -12.67 13.08 16.38
CA GLY A 274 -12.45 14.10 15.35
C GLY A 274 -11.12 13.96 14.58
N LEU A 275 -10.36 12.89 14.80
CA LEU A 275 -9.13 12.57 14.06
C LEU A 275 -9.46 11.87 12.71
N TRP A 276 -10.48 11.05 12.69
CA TRP A 276 -10.85 10.26 11.52
C TRP A 276 -12.29 10.52 11.14
N GLN A 277 -12.60 10.34 9.88
CA GLN A 277 -13.96 10.34 9.36
C GLN A 277 -14.17 9.13 8.47
N SER A 278 -15.39 8.62 8.39
CA SER A 278 -15.71 7.55 7.45
C SER A 278 -15.49 8.02 6.02
N SER A 279 -14.94 7.15 5.18
CA SER A 279 -14.76 7.45 3.76
C SER A 279 -16.10 7.68 3.07
N ALA A 280 -16.12 8.69 2.21
CA ALA A 280 -17.23 9.01 1.32
C ALA A 280 -17.36 8.05 0.14
N VAL A 281 -16.73 6.87 0.18
CA VAL A 281 -16.87 5.82 -0.85
C VAL A 281 -17.10 4.46 -0.18
N ASN A 282 -16.49 4.25 1.00
CA ASN A 282 -16.63 3.01 1.77
C ASN A 282 -16.68 3.32 3.27
N GLN A 283 -17.85 3.17 3.90
CA GLN A 283 -18.06 3.50 5.31
C GLN A 283 -17.32 2.59 6.29
N MET A 284 -16.84 1.42 5.83
CA MET A 284 -15.97 0.54 6.63
C MET A 284 -14.52 1.04 6.68
N CYS A 285 -14.16 1.97 5.80
CA CYS A 285 -12.85 2.59 5.74
C CYS A 285 -12.86 3.97 6.38
N MET A 286 -11.77 4.28 7.07
CA MET A 286 -11.51 5.57 7.70
C MET A 286 -10.53 6.38 6.86
N GLU A 287 -10.77 7.68 6.77
CA GLU A 287 -9.84 8.65 6.22
C GLU A 287 -9.46 9.71 7.26
N ILE A 288 -8.29 10.32 7.09
CA ILE A 288 -7.81 11.39 7.96
C ILE A 288 -8.78 12.57 7.84
N ASN A 289 -9.32 13.05 8.97
CA ASN A 289 -10.11 14.27 9.00
C ASN A 289 -9.21 15.49 8.71
N PRO A 290 -9.39 16.19 7.57
CA PRO A 290 -8.61 17.39 7.26
C PRO A 290 -8.78 18.50 8.30
N ALA A 291 -9.93 18.53 8.99
CA ALA A 291 -10.26 19.50 10.04
C ALA A 291 -9.87 19.04 11.45
N SER A 292 -9.06 17.97 11.59
CA SER A 292 -8.67 17.41 12.90
C SER A 292 -8.04 18.43 13.86
N GLU A 293 -7.33 19.45 13.36
CA GLU A 293 -6.76 20.54 14.17
C GLU A 293 -7.83 21.32 14.95
N PHE A 294 -9.03 21.44 14.40
CA PHE A 294 -10.13 22.16 15.04
C PHE A 294 -10.96 21.28 15.99
N CYS A 295 -10.90 19.96 15.80
CA CYS A 295 -11.64 18.99 16.62
C CYS A 295 -10.83 18.51 17.82
N CYS A 296 -9.50 18.45 17.71
CA CYS A 296 -8.61 17.90 18.72
C CYS A 296 -7.32 18.74 18.81
N GLU A 297 -7.07 19.38 19.96
CA GLU A 297 -5.92 20.28 20.18
C GLU A 297 -4.57 19.58 19.93
N ASP A 298 -4.42 18.34 20.41
CA ASP A 298 -3.19 17.54 20.28
C ASP A 298 -3.23 16.57 19.08
N HIS A 299 -4.02 16.85 18.03
CA HIS A 299 -4.27 15.89 16.95
C HIS A 299 -3.00 15.29 16.33
N LEU A 300 -1.94 16.09 16.12
CA LEU A 300 -0.65 15.63 15.59
C LEU A 300 0.05 14.61 16.49
N VAL A 301 -0.07 14.75 17.81
CA VAL A 301 0.48 13.79 18.78
C VAL A 301 -0.22 12.45 18.64
N TYR A 302 -1.54 12.46 18.47
CA TYR A 302 -2.32 11.23 18.25
C TYR A 302 -1.97 10.53 16.93
N TYR A 303 -1.79 11.26 15.82
CA TYR A 303 -1.30 10.63 14.57
C TYR A 303 0.10 10.05 14.73
N ARG A 304 1.01 10.76 15.41
CA ARG A 304 2.35 10.24 15.70
C ARG A 304 2.29 8.97 16.54
N PHE A 305 1.47 8.98 17.59
CA PHE A 305 1.22 7.84 18.46
C PHE A 305 0.68 6.66 17.66
N LEU A 306 -0.37 6.87 16.86
CA LEU A 306 -0.97 5.84 16.02
C LEU A 306 0.06 5.26 15.03
N GLY A 307 0.87 6.11 14.40
CA GLY A 307 1.97 5.66 13.56
C GLY A 307 2.90 4.68 14.28
N ARG A 308 3.30 4.99 15.52
CA ARG A 308 4.13 4.08 16.35
C ARG A 308 3.39 2.80 16.71
N VAL A 309 2.12 2.88 17.08
CA VAL A 309 1.29 1.72 17.39
C VAL A 309 1.15 0.81 16.17
N MET A 310 0.86 1.36 14.99
CA MET A 310 0.75 0.63 13.73
C MET A 310 2.08 -0.05 13.36
N GLY A 311 3.19 0.71 13.41
CA GLY A 311 4.51 0.14 13.14
C GLY A 311 4.88 -0.96 14.13
N LYS A 312 4.50 -0.81 15.41
CA LYS A 312 4.73 -1.83 16.45
C LYS A 312 3.82 -3.04 16.29
N ALA A 313 2.55 -2.85 15.95
CA ALA A 313 1.61 -3.93 15.67
C ALA A 313 2.15 -4.81 14.55
N LEU A 314 2.59 -4.18 13.46
CA LEU A 314 3.19 -4.88 12.33
C LEU A 314 4.46 -5.66 12.72
N PHE A 315 5.31 -5.05 13.55
CA PHE A 315 6.55 -5.63 14.04
C PHE A 315 6.34 -6.85 14.96
N ASP A 316 5.29 -6.83 15.79
CA ASP A 316 4.96 -7.86 16.77
C ASP A 316 3.90 -8.87 16.28
N ARG A 317 3.52 -8.79 14.99
CA ARG A 317 2.45 -9.61 14.39
C ARG A 317 1.12 -9.48 15.14
N GLN A 318 0.79 -8.25 15.52
CA GLN A 318 -0.49 -7.88 16.12
C GLN A 318 -1.36 -7.19 15.07
N LEU A 319 -2.67 -7.32 15.25
CA LEU A 319 -3.64 -6.67 14.37
C LEU A 319 -4.09 -5.35 14.99
N ILE A 320 -4.43 -4.40 14.14
CA ILE A 320 -5.15 -3.19 14.54
C ILE A 320 -6.61 -3.31 14.12
N ALA A 321 -7.49 -2.70 14.90
CA ALA A 321 -8.85 -2.41 14.47
C ALA A 321 -8.84 -1.18 13.54
N GLY A 322 -9.82 -1.14 12.64
CA GLY A 322 -9.98 -0.06 11.67
C GLY A 322 -9.28 -0.33 10.35
N HIS A 323 -10.04 -0.18 9.26
CA HIS A 323 -9.51 -0.20 7.90
C HIS A 323 -9.32 1.25 7.46
N MET A 324 -8.19 1.57 6.84
CA MET A 324 -7.97 2.87 6.22
C MET A 324 -8.33 2.86 4.75
N VAL A 325 -8.62 4.02 4.19
CA VAL A 325 -8.70 4.20 2.74
C VAL A 325 -7.41 3.81 2.03
N GLN A 326 -7.55 3.22 0.85
CA GLN A 326 -6.49 2.58 0.09
C GLN A 326 -5.25 3.47 -0.15
N HIS A 327 -5.45 4.76 -0.42
CA HIS A 327 -4.36 5.68 -0.71
C HIS A 327 -3.47 5.94 0.51
N LEU A 328 -3.95 5.74 1.74
CA LEU A 328 -3.11 5.81 2.94
C LEU A 328 -2.13 4.63 3.00
N TYR A 329 -2.54 3.41 2.64
CA TYR A 329 -1.61 2.28 2.49
C TYR A 329 -0.59 2.54 1.38
N LYS A 330 -1.01 3.16 0.26
CA LYS A 330 -0.08 3.59 -0.80
C LYS A 330 0.97 4.57 -0.24
N HIS A 331 0.56 5.56 0.55
CA HIS A 331 1.49 6.50 1.18
C HIS A 331 2.45 5.83 2.16
N ILE A 332 1.98 4.88 2.99
CA ILE A 332 2.85 4.10 3.88
C ILE A 332 3.92 3.36 3.06
N LEU A 333 3.54 2.69 1.96
CA LEU A 333 4.48 1.92 1.13
C LEU A 333 5.39 2.77 0.22
N GLY A 334 5.12 4.07 0.07
CA GLY A 334 5.73 4.85 -1.01
C GLY A 334 5.33 4.31 -2.39
N TRP A 335 4.08 3.89 -2.52
CA TRP A 335 3.48 3.40 -3.76
C TRP A 335 2.97 4.57 -4.62
N PRO A 336 3.02 4.48 -5.96
CA PRO A 336 2.52 5.55 -6.83
C PRO A 336 1.02 5.75 -6.67
N VAL A 337 0.64 7.02 -6.48
CA VAL A 337 -0.74 7.49 -6.60
C VAL A 337 -0.95 8.11 -7.98
N THR A 338 -2.03 7.74 -8.65
CA THR A 338 -2.37 8.19 -10.01
C THR A 338 -3.65 9.01 -10.01
N PHE A 339 -3.99 9.62 -11.15
CA PHE A 339 -5.23 10.39 -11.28
C PHE A 339 -6.48 9.53 -11.02
N GLY A 340 -6.48 8.26 -11.46
CA GLY A 340 -7.57 7.32 -11.22
C GLY A 340 -7.80 6.98 -9.73
N ASP A 341 -6.81 7.18 -8.86
CA ASP A 341 -7.03 6.98 -7.42
C ASP A 341 -7.97 8.03 -6.81
N LEU A 342 -8.18 9.18 -7.47
CA LEU A 342 -9.14 10.19 -7.02
C LEU A 342 -10.57 9.66 -6.98
N GLU A 343 -10.92 8.74 -7.88
CA GLU A 343 -12.26 8.14 -7.93
C GLU A 343 -12.61 7.41 -6.65
N MET A 344 -11.61 6.75 -6.03
CA MET A 344 -11.77 6.03 -4.75
C MET A 344 -11.81 6.97 -3.53
N VAL A 345 -11.52 8.26 -3.72
CA VAL A 345 -11.56 9.29 -2.68
C VAL A 345 -12.80 10.16 -2.82
N ASP A 346 -13.17 10.50 -4.05
CA ASP A 346 -14.26 11.38 -4.41
C ASP A 346 -14.65 11.14 -5.88
N GLU A 347 -15.58 10.22 -6.09
CA GLU A 347 -16.06 9.82 -7.41
C GLU A 347 -16.65 11.00 -8.20
N GLU A 348 -17.44 11.85 -7.54
CA GLU A 348 -18.05 13.02 -8.18
C GLU A 348 -16.98 14.01 -8.63
N TYR A 349 -16.02 14.33 -7.77
CA TYR A 349 -14.92 15.22 -8.10
C TYR A 349 -14.06 14.67 -9.24
N TYR A 350 -13.74 13.38 -9.21
CA TYR A 350 -13.02 12.71 -10.30
C TYR A 350 -13.77 12.80 -11.64
N ASN A 351 -15.06 12.49 -11.65
CA ASN A 351 -15.89 12.55 -12.85
C ASN A 351 -15.96 13.97 -13.43
N ASN A 352 -16.08 14.99 -12.58
CA ASN A 352 -16.06 16.38 -13.00
C ASN A 352 -14.73 16.76 -13.66
N LEU A 353 -13.59 16.42 -13.05
CA LEU A 353 -12.28 16.68 -13.65
C LEU A 353 -12.05 15.91 -14.95
N LYS A 354 -12.55 14.67 -15.05
CA LYS A 354 -12.48 13.86 -16.27
C LYS A 354 -13.31 14.47 -17.39
N GLN A 355 -14.50 14.99 -17.10
CA GLN A 355 -15.31 15.72 -18.09
C GLN A 355 -14.59 16.97 -18.60
N LEU A 356 -14.01 17.78 -17.70
CA LEU A 356 -13.20 18.95 -18.10
C LEU A 356 -12.04 18.53 -19.00
N GLN A 357 -11.41 17.39 -18.72
CA GLN A 357 -10.36 16.86 -19.56
C GLN A 357 -10.84 16.44 -20.94
N THR A 358 -11.99 15.76 -21.04
CA THR A 358 -12.59 15.41 -22.33
C THR A 358 -12.86 16.66 -23.16
N MET A 359 -13.47 17.69 -22.57
CA MET A 359 -13.72 18.98 -23.25
C MET A 359 -12.41 19.61 -23.77
N ALA A 360 -11.36 19.63 -22.93
CA ALA A 360 -10.06 20.15 -23.33
C ALA A 360 -9.44 19.36 -24.50
N LYS A 361 -9.59 18.02 -24.50
CA LYS A 361 -9.13 17.13 -25.58
C LYS A 361 -9.92 17.33 -26.88
N ASP A 362 -11.20 17.64 -26.78
CA ASP A 362 -12.09 17.92 -27.92
C ASP A 362 -11.90 19.32 -28.53
N GLY A 363 -10.97 20.12 -27.96
CA GLY A 363 -10.59 21.43 -28.47
C GLY A 363 -11.47 22.57 -27.97
N GLU A 364 -12.27 22.34 -26.93
CA GLU A 364 -13.04 23.41 -26.27
C GLU A 364 -12.11 24.33 -25.48
N ASP A 365 -12.48 25.62 -25.42
CA ASP A 365 -11.70 26.64 -24.71
C ASP A 365 -12.05 26.63 -23.21
N ILE A 366 -11.13 26.10 -22.40
CA ILE A 366 -11.32 25.94 -20.95
C ILE A 366 -11.33 27.29 -20.23
N SER A 367 -10.74 28.35 -20.80
CA SER A 367 -10.75 29.68 -20.17
C SER A 367 -12.17 30.23 -19.99
N MET A 368 -13.11 29.79 -20.82
CA MET A 368 -14.53 30.21 -20.76
C MET A 368 -15.25 29.70 -19.49
N LEU A 369 -14.66 28.76 -18.76
CA LEU A 369 -15.19 28.25 -17.50
C LEU A 369 -14.82 29.13 -16.30
N CYS A 370 -13.98 30.16 -16.49
CA CYS A 370 -13.53 31.09 -15.46
C CYS A 370 -12.96 30.37 -14.21
N LEU A 371 -12.24 29.28 -14.44
CA LEU A 371 -11.55 28.54 -13.39
C LEU A 371 -10.22 29.23 -13.06
N ASP A 372 -9.80 29.12 -11.81
CA ASP A 372 -8.49 29.53 -11.32
C ASP A 372 -7.83 28.36 -10.57
N PHE A 373 -6.62 28.54 -10.05
CA PHE A 373 -5.93 27.50 -9.29
C PHE A 373 -6.34 27.53 -7.80
N THR A 374 -7.64 27.56 -7.53
CA THR A 374 -8.20 27.45 -6.17
C THR A 374 -9.14 26.25 -6.04
N THR A 375 -9.45 25.91 -4.79
CA THR A 375 -10.49 24.93 -4.46
C THR A 375 -11.23 25.38 -3.21
N THR A 376 -12.48 24.96 -3.05
CA THR A 376 -13.25 25.24 -1.85
C THR A 376 -13.15 24.08 -0.87
N GLN A 377 -12.76 24.37 0.36
CA GLN A 377 -12.80 23.42 1.48
C GLN A 377 -13.88 23.86 2.47
N GLU A 378 -14.72 22.92 2.91
CA GLU A 378 -15.65 23.17 4.00
C GLU A 378 -15.04 22.72 5.33
N VAL A 379 -14.87 23.65 6.26
CA VAL A 379 -14.35 23.41 7.61
C VAL A 379 -15.37 23.97 8.60
N MET A 380 -15.93 23.08 9.44
CA MET A 380 -16.94 23.45 10.45
C MET A 380 -18.13 24.27 9.88
N GLY A 381 -18.58 23.94 8.67
CA GLY A 381 -19.69 24.62 7.97
C GLY A 381 -19.31 25.97 7.35
N THR A 382 -18.05 26.38 7.42
CA THR A 382 -17.53 27.57 6.72
C THR A 382 -16.78 27.13 5.47
N LYS A 383 -17.09 27.77 4.34
CA LYS A 383 -16.38 27.54 3.07
C LYS A 383 -15.17 28.45 3.01
N GLU A 384 -13.99 27.85 2.93
CA GLU A 384 -12.72 28.54 2.76
C GLU A 384 -12.18 28.27 1.36
N GLU A 385 -11.64 29.32 0.74
CA GLU A 385 -10.97 29.23 -0.56
C GLU A 385 -9.48 28.94 -0.35
N ILE A 386 -9.01 27.85 -0.94
CA ILE A 386 -7.65 27.36 -0.79
C ILE A 386 -6.93 27.48 -2.13
N ASN A 387 -5.78 28.15 -2.11
CA ASN A 387 -4.89 28.24 -3.26
C ASN A 387 -4.18 26.91 -3.49
N LEU A 388 -4.43 26.25 -4.62
CA LEU A 388 -3.82 24.96 -5.00
C LEU A 388 -2.33 25.10 -5.34
N VAL A 389 -1.96 26.26 -5.88
CA VAL A 389 -0.59 26.69 -6.12
C VAL A 389 -0.39 28.07 -5.51
N LYS A 390 0.86 28.52 -5.41
CA LYS A 390 1.15 29.86 -4.90
C LYS A 390 0.45 30.92 -5.76
N ASP A 391 -0.28 31.83 -5.12
CA ASP A 391 -1.05 32.92 -5.76
C ASP A 391 -2.08 32.39 -6.78
N GLY A 392 -2.67 31.22 -6.50
CA GLY A 392 -3.56 30.49 -7.42
C GLY A 392 -4.83 31.21 -7.85
N ALA A 393 -5.41 32.05 -6.97
CA ALA A 393 -6.56 32.90 -7.29
C ALA A 393 -6.26 33.96 -8.39
N ASP A 394 -4.99 34.30 -8.60
CA ASP A 394 -4.55 35.24 -9.63
C ASP A 394 -4.16 34.53 -10.95
N ILE A 395 -4.30 33.21 -11.03
CA ILE A 395 -3.90 32.39 -12.18
C ILE A 395 -5.14 31.78 -12.83
N GLU A 396 -5.56 32.34 -13.97
CA GLU A 396 -6.64 31.80 -14.79
C GLU A 396 -6.24 30.47 -15.44
N VAL A 397 -7.14 29.49 -15.39
CA VAL A 397 -6.97 28.19 -16.05
C VAL A 397 -7.36 28.30 -17.53
N ASN A 398 -6.50 27.81 -18.40
CA ASN A 398 -6.69 27.75 -19.84
C ASN A 398 -6.11 26.43 -20.39
N ASN A 399 -6.32 26.14 -21.68
CA ASN A 399 -5.84 24.90 -22.29
C ASN A 399 -4.32 24.66 -22.15
N ASP A 400 -3.51 25.73 -22.07
CA ASP A 400 -2.06 25.63 -21.95
C ASP A 400 -1.60 25.26 -20.54
N ASN A 401 -2.32 25.60 -19.48
CA ASN A 401 -1.96 25.27 -18.08
C ASN A 401 -2.91 24.25 -17.42
N PHE A 402 -3.91 23.76 -18.15
CA PHE A 402 -4.91 22.83 -17.65
C PHE A 402 -4.32 21.51 -17.09
N PRO A 403 -3.28 20.89 -17.71
CA PRO A 403 -2.61 19.74 -17.09
C PRO A 403 -2.03 20.05 -15.70
N GLU A 404 -1.43 21.22 -15.52
CA GLU A 404 -0.88 21.67 -14.25
C GLU A 404 -2.00 21.95 -13.21
N TYR A 405 -3.18 22.40 -13.66
CA TYR A 405 -4.37 22.51 -12.81
C TYR A 405 -4.83 21.13 -12.30
N LEU A 406 -4.96 20.15 -13.19
CA LEU A 406 -5.32 18.77 -12.81
C LEU A 406 -4.28 18.14 -11.85
N GLU A 407 -2.99 18.40 -12.10
CA GLU A 407 -1.91 17.99 -11.19
C GLU A 407 -2.09 18.58 -9.79
N ALA A 408 -2.42 19.88 -9.69
CA ALA A 408 -2.60 20.57 -8.43
C ALA A 408 -3.83 20.03 -7.66
N CYS A 409 -4.94 19.79 -8.37
CA CYS A 409 -6.12 19.13 -7.81
C CYS A 409 -5.81 17.74 -7.24
N LEU A 410 -5.06 16.92 -8.01
CA LEU A 410 -4.62 15.59 -7.59
C LEU A 410 -3.78 15.65 -6.30
N LYS A 411 -2.73 16.49 -6.28
CA LYS A 411 -1.84 16.62 -5.12
C LYS A 411 -2.57 17.09 -3.87
N TYR A 412 -3.47 18.06 -4.03
CA TYR A 412 -4.24 18.59 -2.92
C TYR A 412 -5.14 17.53 -2.29
N ARG A 413 -5.91 16.82 -3.12
CA ARG A 413 -6.87 15.82 -2.64
C ARG A 413 -6.17 14.59 -2.05
N MET A 414 -5.05 14.17 -2.63
CA MET A 414 -4.33 12.96 -2.23
C MET A 414 -3.35 13.15 -1.08
N LEU A 415 -2.82 14.36 -0.87
CA LEU A 415 -1.87 14.63 0.22
C LEU A 415 -2.08 15.98 0.90
N ASP A 416 -2.05 17.09 0.16
CA ASP A 416 -1.70 18.38 0.80
C ASP A 416 -2.69 18.81 1.88
N ARG A 417 -3.98 18.51 1.73
CA ARG A 417 -5.03 18.82 2.71
C ARG A 417 -4.90 18.08 4.05
N VAL A 418 -4.15 16.97 4.10
CA VAL A 418 -3.92 16.14 5.31
C VAL A 418 -2.42 15.97 5.62
N LYS A 419 -1.58 16.80 5.01
CA LYS A 419 -0.13 16.65 5.05
C LYS A 419 0.47 16.69 6.46
N PRO A 420 0.08 17.61 7.37
CA PRO A 420 0.60 17.63 8.74
C PRO A 420 0.31 16.32 9.50
N GLN A 421 -0.92 15.82 9.39
CA GLN A 421 -1.39 14.59 10.03
C GLN A 421 -0.65 13.37 9.51
N LEU A 422 -0.62 13.21 8.19
CA LEU A 422 0.04 12.07 7.54
C LEU A 422 1.56 12.09 7.75
N ASN A 423 2.18 13.27 7.81
CA ASN A 423 3.60 13.41 8.14
C ASN A 423 3.90 12.79 9.51
N GLU A 424 3.12 13.12 10.53
CA GLU A 424 3.32 12.59 11.88
C GLU A 424 3.04 11.08 11.97
N LEU A 425 1.98 10.61 11.30
CA LEU A 425 1.69 9.17 11.20
C LEU A 425 2.84 8.40 10.57
N LEU A 426 3.34 8.85 9.41
CA LEU A 426 4.44 8.16 8.72
C LEU A 426 5.74 8.20 9.51
N LEU A 427 6.08 9.35 10.11
CA LEU A 427 7.28 9.45 10.93
C LEU A 427 7.20 8.54 12.17
N GLY A 428 6.02 8.39 12.79
CA GLY A 428 5.78 7.41 13.86
C GLY A 428 5.89 5.96 13.39
N PHE A 429 5.33 5.65 12.22
CA PHE A 429 5.41 4.32 11.61
C PHE A 429 6.87 3.90 11.36
N PHE A 430 7.67 4.82 10.78
CA PHE A 430 9.08 4.58 10.46
C PHE A 430 10.05 4.77 11.63
N ASP A 431 9.56 5.20 12.81
CA ASP A 431 10.32 5.05 14.06
C ASP A 431 10.54 3.56 14.38
N VAL A 432 9.58 2.69 14.01
CA VAL A 432 9.61 1.25 14.26
C VAL A 432 10.14 0.49 13.05
N ILE A 433 9.44 0.57 11.91
CA ILE A 433 9.70 -0.26 10.73
C ILE A 433 10.70 0.44 9.79
N PRO A 434 11.78 -0.23 9.33
CA PRO A 434 12.59 0.29 8.25
C PRO A 434 11.81 0.35 6.93
N GLU A 435 11.79 1.50 6.27
CA GLU A 435 11.05 1.70 5.01
C GLU A 435 11.37 0.66 3.90
N PRO A 436 12.64 0.25 3.66
CA PRO A 436 12.94 -0.75 2.64
C PRO A 436 12.26 -2.11 2.88
N LEU A 437 11.94 -2.42 4.14
CA LEU A 437 11.34 -3.69 4.52
C LEU A 437 9.92 -3.85 3.98
N LEU A 438 9.21 -2.74 3.81
CA LEU A 438 7.84 -2.73 3.30
C LEU A 438 7.77 -2.90 1.78
N THR A 439 8.88 -2.71 1.07
CA THR A 439 8.90 -2.69 -0.40
C THR A 439 8.59 -4.05 -1.04
N ILE A 440 8.46 -5.11 -0.24
CA ILE A 440 8.06 -6.45 -0.69
C ILE A 440 6.54 -6.60 -0.85
N PHE A 441 5.76 -5.72 -0.22
CA PHE A 441 4.30 -5.77 -0.22
C PHE A 441 3.71 -4.79 -1.24
N ASP A 442 2.57 -5.16 -1.79
CA ASP A 442 1.61 -4.21 -2.37
C ASP A 442 0.69 -3.63 -1.27
N PHE A 443 -0.13 -2.63 -1.62
CA PHE A 443 -0.97 -1.96 -0.62
C PHE A 443 -2.15 -2.80 -0.13
N GLN A 444 -2.60 -3.80 -0.90
CA GLN A 444 -3.65 -4.73 -0.48
C GLN A 444 -3.08 -5.71 0.54
N GLU A 445 -1.89 -6.25 0.27
CA GLU A 445 -1.13 -7.10 1.20
C GLU A 445 -0.83 -6.35 2.51
N LEU A 446 -0.52 -5.06 2.45
CA LEU A 446 -0.31 -4.27 3.67
C LEU A 446 -1.59 -4.16 4.52
N GLU A 447 -2.75 -3.93 3.91
CA GLU A 447 -4.04 -3.94 4.64
C GLU A 447 -4.26 -5.29 5.31
N LEU A 448 -4.09 -6.41 4.58
CA LEU A 448 -4.26 -7.75 5.12
C LEU A 448 -3.27 -8.06 6.26
N LEU A 449 -2.06 -7.53 6.19
CA LEU A 449 -1.04 -7.73 7.21
C LEU A 449 -1.32 -6.92 8.50
N MET A 450 -1.96 -5.76 8.36
CA MET A 450 -2.30 -4.85 9.48
C MET A 450 -3.64 -5.22 10.13
N CYS A 451 -4.66 -5.49 9.34
CA CYS A 451 -6.04 -5.70 9.80
C CYS A 451 -6.40 -7.19 9.90
N GLY A 452 -5.63 -8.07 9.24
CA GLY A 452 -5.82 -9.52 9.23
C GLY A 452 -6.53 -10.03 7.97
N LEU A 453 -6.39 -11.33 7.73
CA LEU A 453 -7.14 -12.04 6.69
C LEU A 453 -8.56 -12.34 7.19
N PRO A 454 -9.62 -11.88 6.50
CA PRO A 454 -10.99 -12.18 6.88
C PRO A 454 -11.32 -13.66 6.62
N GLU A 455 -12.13 -14.25 7.49
CA GLU A 455 -12.82 -15.51 7.19
C GLU A 455 -14.09 -15.16 6.41
N ILE A 456 -14.11 -15.53 5.12
CA ILE A 456 -15.20 -15.19 4.20
C ILE A 456 -16.10 -16.41 4.05
N ASP A 457 -17.35 -16.27 4.49
CA ASP A 457 -18.40 -17.26 4.24
C ASP A 457 -18.90 -17.14 2.80
N MET A 458 -18.53 -18.12 1.96
CA MET A 458 -18.88 -18.13 0.54
C MET A 458 -20.37 -18.37 0.30
N GLU A 459 -21.04 -19.11 1.18
CA GLU A 459 -22.48 -19.38 1.04
C GLU A 459 -23.26 -18.10 1.36
N ASP A 460 -22.90 -17.41 2.44
CA ASP A 460 -23.49 -16.12 2.80
C ASP A 460 -23.26 -15.05 1.72
N TRP A 461 -22.05 -14.98 1.15
CA TRP A 461 -21.75 -14.06 0.05
C TRP A 461 -22.62 -14.34 -1.17
N LYS A 462 -22.69 -15.62 -1.58
CA LYS A 462 -23.48 -16.03 -2.75
C LYS A 462 -24.98 -15.83 -2.55
N GLU A 463 -25.51 -16.13 -1.37
CA GLU A 463 -26.93 -15.94 -1.01
C GLU A 463 -27.33 -14.46 -1.08
N HIS A 464 -26.42 -13.56 -0.69
CA HIS A 464 -26.67 -12.12 -0.67
C HIS A 464 -26.11 -11.38 -1.88
N THR A 465 -25.96 -12.06 -3.02
CA THR A 465 -25.54 -11.44 -4.29
C THR A 465 -26.72 -11.06 -5.16
N GLU A 466 -26.69 -9.85 -5.72
CA GLU A 466 -27.61 -9.38 -6.75
C GLU A 466 -27.00 -9.54 -8.16
N TYR A 467 -27.86 -9.74 -9.15
CA TYR A 467 -27.47 -9.90 -10.55
C TYR A 467 -28.18 -8.82 -11.38
N SER A 468 -27.48 -8.25 -12.35
CA SER A 468 -28.03 -7.18 -13.21
C SER A 468 -27.38 -7.17 -14.59
N GLY A 469 -27.85 -6.29 -15.48
CA GLY A 469 -27.36 -6.20 -16.85
C GLY A 469 -27.77 -7.42 -17.66
N GLU A 470 -26.82 -8.04 -18.37
CA GLU A 470 -27.08 -9.26 -19.16
C GLU A 470 -27.42 -10.49 -18.30
N TYR A 471 -27.28 -10.39 -16.97
CA TYR A 471 -27.62 -11.45 -16.03
C TYR A 471 -28.94 -11.23 -15.27
N ASP A 472 -29.71 -10.18 -15.60
CA ASP A 472 -30.95 -9.82 -14.87
C ASP A 472 -32.01 -10.95 -14.91
N ASP A 473 -32.17 -11.59 -16.09
CA ASP A 473 -33.17 -12.65 -16.28
C ASP A 473 -32.73 -14.01 -15.74
N THR A 474 -31.45 -14.36 -15.89
CA THR A 474 -30.91 -15.68 -15.56
C THR A 474 -30.28 -15.74 -14.17
N GLY A 475 -29.87 -14.61 -13.62
CA GLY A 475 -29.18 -14.48 -12.34
C GLY A 475 -28.05 -15.49 -12.15
N GLY A 476 -28.09 -16.18 -11.01
CA GLY A 476 -27.14 -17.24 -10.62
C GLY A 476 -27.11 -18.46 -11.53
N ASP A 477 -28.12 -18.67 -12.39
CA ASP A 477 -28.20 -19.80 -13.31
C ASP A 477 -27.43 -19.57 -14.61
N HIS A 478 -26.96 -18.34 -14.87
CA HIS A 478 -26.13 -18.05 -16.04
C HIS A 478 -24.80 -18.80 -15.97
N GLN A 479 -24.37 -19.40 -17.08
CA GLN A 479 -23.17 -20.24 -17.11
C GLN A 479 -21.90 -19.52 -16.63
N THR A 480 -21.68 -18.27 -17.08
CA THR A 480 -20.54 -17.44 -16.64
C THR A 480 -20.58 -17.13 -15.14
N VAL A 481 -21.76 -16.96 -14.56
CA VAL A 481 -21.94 -16.68 -13.13
C VAL A 481 -21.68 -17.95 -12.30
N GLN A 482 -22.13 -19.11 -12.77
CA GLN A 482 -21.78 -20.40 -12.15
C GLN A 482 -20.26 -20.61 -12.15
N TRP A 483 -19.61 -20.35 -13.29
CA TRP A 483 -18.14 -20.42 -13.38
C TRP A 483 -17.46 -19.45 -12.44
N PHE A 484 -17.95 -18.21 -12.32
CA PHE A 484 -17.43 -17.22 -11.38
C PHE A 484 -17.42 -17.79 -9.96
N TRP A 485 -18.56 -18.29 -9.47
CA TRP A 485 -18.62 -18.83 -8.11
C TRP A 485 -17.80 -20.11 -7.91
N GLU A 486 -17.72 -20.98 -8.91
CA GLU A 486 -16.83 -22.14 -8.86
C GLU A 486 -15.36 -21.71 -8.73
N ILE A 487 -14.92 -20.73 -9.52
CA ILE A 487 -13.55 -20.20 -9.50
C ILE A 487 -13.26 -19.51 -8.16
N VAL A 488 -14.17 -18.66 -7.68
CA VAL A 488 -13.98 -17.92 -6.43
C VAL A 488 -14.01 -18.87 -5.22
N THR A 489 -14.79 -19.94 -5.26
CA THR A 489 -14.79 -20.96 -4.19
C THR A 489 -13.45 -21.69 -4.13
N ASP A 490 -12.87 -22.00 -5.30
CA ASP A 490 -11.55 -22.65 -5.44
C ASP A 490 -10.37 -21.76 -5.03
N PHE A 491 -10.56 -20.44 -4.94
CA PHE A 491 -9.52 -19.51 -4.49
C PHE A 491 -9.09 -19.75 -3.04
N ASP A 492 -7.82 -19.47 -2.76
CA ASP A 492 -7.31 -19.41 -1.40
C ASP A 492 -7.88 -18.19 -0.64
N HIS A 493 -7.64 -18.14 0.68
CA HIS A 493 -8.17 -17.07 1.54
C HIS A 493 -7.66 -15.69 1.13
N GLU A 494 -6.42 -15.59 0.67
CA GLU A 494 -5.83 -14.33 0.22
C GLU A 494 -6.56 -13.82 -1.03
N MET A 495 -6.73 -14.66 -2.04
CA MET A 495 -7.37 -14.26 -3.31
C MET A 495 -8.85 -13.91 -3.11
N LYS A 496 -9.55 -14.60 -2.19
CA LYS A 496 -10.92 -14.21 -1.77
C LYS A 496 -10.94 -12.83 -1.11
N ALA A 497 -10.00 -12.55 -0.20
CA ALA A 497 -9.89 -11.25 0.44
C ALA A 497 -9.52 -10.13 -0.55
N ARG A 498 -8.64 -10.42 -1.51
CA ARG A 498 -8.31 -9.48 -2.60
C ARG A 498 -9.49 -9.22 -3.52
N LEU A 499 -10.31 -10.23 -3.82
CA LEU A 499 -11.55 -10.02 -4.58
C LEU A 499 -12.52 -9.12 -3.80
N LEU A 500 -12.63 -9.31 -2.48
CA LEU A 500 -13.44 -8.44 -1.65
C LEU A 500 -12.92 -7.00 -1.71
N GLN A 501 -11.62 -6.79 -1.51
CA GLN A 501 -10.97 -5.48 -1.67
C GLN A 501 -11.20 -4.87 -3.05
N PHE A 502 -11.12 -5.68 -4.11
CA PHE A 502 -11.35 -5.24 -5.48
C PHE A 502 -12.76 -4.68 -5.65
N VAL A 503 -13.77 -5.30 -5.06
CA VAL A 503 -15.18 -4.93 -5.28
C VAL A 503 -15.77 -4.01 -4.23
N THR A 504 -15.24 -3.96 -3.02
CA THR A 504 -15.75 -3.11 -1.93
C THR A 504 -14.76 -2.01 -1.54
N GLY A 505 -13.50 -2.09 -1.95
CA GLY A 505 -12.44 -1.18 -1.54
C GLY A 505 -11.80 -1.51 -0.19
N THR A 506 -12.19 -2.62 0.46
CA THR A 506 -11.62 -3.09 1.74
C THR A 506 -11.69 -4.61 1.89
N SER A 507 -10.85 -5.19 2.74
CA SER A 507 -10.99 -6.59 3.15
C SER A 507 -11.95 -6.79 4.34
N GLY A 508 -12.52 -5.72 4.89
CA GLY A 508 -13.48 -5.80 5.98
C GLY A 508 -14.78 -6.50 5.58
N VAL A 509 -15.23 -7.45 6.41
CA VAL A 509 -16.54 -8.12 6.29
C VAL A 509 -17.48 -7.58 7.37
N PRO A 510 -18.72 -7.16 7.03
CA PRO A 510 -19.66 -6.69 8.05
C PRO A 510 -19.94 -7.78 9.10
N SER A 511 -20.10 -7.38 10.36
CA SER A 511 -20.30 -8.32 11.48
C SER A 511 -21.58 -9.16 11.38
N ARG A 512 -22.55 -8.77 10.54
CA ARG A 512 -23.78 -9.53 10.27
C ARG A 512 -23.78 -10.20 8.88
N GLY A 513 -22.61 -10.36 8.27
CA GLY A 513 -22.47 -10.98 6.95
C GLY A 513 -22.76 -10.05 5.77
N PHE A 514 -22.76 -10.62 4.57
CA PHE A 514 -22.89 -9.91 3.29
C PHE A 514 -24.28 -9.30 3.05
N GLY A 515 -25.31 -9.79 3.74
CA GLY A 515 -26.68 -9.27 3.65
C GLY A 515 -26.87 -7.83 4.12
N VAL A 516 -25.89 -7.27 4.84
CA VAL A 516 -25.89 -5.88 5.33
C VAL A 516 -24.73 -5.05 4.78
N LEU A 517 -24.11 -5.48 3.67
CA LEU A 517 -23.13 -4.65 2.98
C LEU A 517 -23.73 -3.27 2.72
N GLN A 518 -22.99 -2.22 3.04
CA GLN A 518 -23.43 -0.84 2.88
C GLN A 518 -22.80 -0.24 1.63
N GLY A 519 -23.57 0.61 0.95
CA GLY A 519 -23.05 1.52 -0.06
C GLY A 519 -22.54 2.81 0.58
N ASN A 520 -22.05 3.69 -0.29
CA ASN A 520 -21.60 5.03 0.09
C ASN A 520 -22.68 5.86 0.83
N ASP A 521 -23.95 5.71 0.43
CA ASP A 521 -25.10 6.45 0.98
C ASP A 521 -25.61 5.92 2.34
N GLY A 522 -24.94 4.92 2.94
CA GLY A 522 -25.32 4.29 4.20
C GLY A 522 -26.51 3.34 4.08
N ASN A 523 -27.09 3.22 2.88
CA ASN A 523 -28.09 2.22 2.59
C ASN A 523 -27.42 0.86 2.38
N ILE A 524 -28.18 -0.20 2.65
CA ILE A 524 -27.74 -1.56 2.31
C ILE A 524 -27.61 -1.64 0.79
N ARG A 525 -26.40 -1.94 0.32
CA ARG A 525 -26.06 -2.24 -1.08
C ARG A 525 -25.31 -3.55 -1.12
N LYS A 526 -26.02 -4.59 -1.54
CA LYS A 526 -25.48 -5.93 -1.69
C LYS A 526 -24.42 -5.98 -2.78
N PHE A 527 -23.57 -6.99 -2.69
CA PHE A 527 -22.63 -7.30 -3.76
C PHE A 527 -23.40 -7.60 -5.05
N THR A 528 -23.01 -6.98 -6.16
CA THR A 528 -23.72 -7.09 -7.44
C THR A 528 -22.81 -7.61 -8.54
N ILE A 529 -23.22 -8.65 -9.26
CA ILE A 529 -22.57 -9.07 -10.51
C ILE A 529 -23.37 -8.52 -11.68
N HIS A 530 -22.76 -7.59 -12.42
CA HIS A 530 -23.36 -6.94 -13.57
C HIS A 530 -22.83 -7.55 -14.88
N GLY A 531 -23.70 -8.18 -15.65
CA GLY A 531 -23.32 -8.79 -16.92
C GLY A 531 -23.08 -7.74 -18.00
N VAL A 532 -21.91 -7.80 -18.63
CA VAL A 532 -21.54 -6.92 -19.75
C VAL A 532 -21.05 -7.71 -20.96
N ALA A 533 -21.26 -7.18 -22.15
CA ALA A 533 -20.70 -7.77 -23.36
C ALA A 533 -19.17 -7.68 -23.36
N ILE A 534 -18.49 -8.72 -23.84
CA ILE A 534 -17.01 -8.78 -23.88
C ILE A 534 -16.40 -7.65 -24.73
N GLY A 535 -17.14 -7.11 -25.70
CA GLY A 535 -16.72 -5.96 -26.49
C GLY A 535 -16.78 -4.61 -25.76
N VAL A 536 -17.38 -4.56 -24.56
CA VAL A 536 -17.43 -3.36 -23.70
C VAL A 536 -16.24 -3.32 -22.74
N CYS A 537 -15.86 -4.47 -22.16
CA CYS A 537 -14.61 -4.59 -21.43
C CYS A 537 -14.08 -6.03 -21.48
N LEU A 538 -12.76 -6.17 -21.67
CA LEU A 538 -12.08 -7.46 -21.78
C LEU A 538 -11.77 -8.10 -20.41
N TYR A 539 -11.71 -7.27 -19.36
CA TYR A 539 -11.39 -7.67 -17.99
C TYR A 539 -12.57 -7.33 -17.07
N PRO A 540 -12.76 -8.06 -15.96
CA PRO A 540 -13.72 -7.64 -14.95
C PRO A 540 -13.35 -6.27 -14.40
N ARG A 541 -14.36 -5.42 -14.15
CA ARG A 541 -14.20 -4.06 -13.59
C ARG A 541 -15.03 -3.93 -12.32
N ALA A 542 -14.58 -3.18 -11.32
CA ALA A 542 -15.24 -3.17 -10.02
C ALA A 542 -15.54 -1.77 -9.50
N HIS A 543 -16.82 -1.45 -9.32
CA HIS A 543 -17.35 -0.18 -8.82
C HIS A 543 -17.58 -0.28 -7.33
N THR A 544 -16.56 0.12 -6.56
CA THR A 544 -16.51 -0.02 -5.10
C THR A 544 -17.63 0.72 -4.38
N CYS A 545 -18.03 1.91 -4.84
CA CYS A 545 -19.19 2.66 -4.33
C CYS A 545 -20.52 1.88 -4.38
N PHE A 546 -20.61 0.90 -5.28
CA PHE A 546 -21.82 0.10 -5.51
C PHE A 546 -21.64 -1.37 -5.13
N ASN A 547 -20.50 -1.76 -4.56
CA ASN A 547 -20.14 -3.15 -4.34
C ASN A 547 -20.37 -4.02 -5.60
N ARG A 548 -20.09 -3.47 -6.79
CA ARG A 548 -20.46 -4.08 -8.08
C ARG A 548 -19.25 -4.53 -8.87
N ILE A 549 -19.29 -5.73 -9.43
CA ILE A 549 -18.35 -6.20 -10.45
C ILE A 549 -19.06 -6.30 -11.81
N ASP A 550 -18.55 -5.57 -12.80
CA ASP A 550 -18.91 -5.74 -14.20
C ASP A 550 -18.15 -6.96 -14.71
N LEU A 551 -18.88 -8.02 -15.02
CA LEU A 551 -18.34 -9.31 -15.43
C LEU A 551 -18.66 -9.56 -16.91
N PRO A 552 -17.62 -9.61 -17.78
CA PRO A 552 -17.82 -9.95 -19.18
C PRO A 552 -18.39 -11.35 -19.37
N MET A 553 -19.25 -11.52 -20.37
CA MET A 553 -19.79 -12.82 -20.79
C MET A 553 -18.71 -13.67 -21.49
N TYR A 554 -17.81 -14.27 -20.72
CA TYR A 554 -16.79 -15.18 -21.25
C TYR A 554 -17.41 -16.47 -21.78
N GLU A 555 -16.82 -16.98 -22.87
CA GLU A 555 -17.22 -18.23 -23.51
C GLU A 555 -16.54 -19.46 -22.88
N GLU A 556 -15.41 -19.27 -22.18
CA GLU A 556 -14.64 -20.34 -21.56
C GLU A 556 -14.35 -20.07 -20.07
N LYS A 557 -14.49 -21.11 -19.22
CA LYS A 557 -14.21 -21.02 -17.78
C LYS A 557 -12.76 -20.64 -17.47
N GLU A 558 -11.80 -21.18 -18.22
CA GLU A 558 -10.38 -20.88 -17.99
C GLU A 558 -10.05 -19.43 -18.37
N GLU A 559 -10.68 -18.87 -19.42
CA GLU A 559 -10.53 -17.45 -19.75
C GLU A 559 -11.05 -16.57 -18.60
N LEU A 560 -12.26 -16.84 -18.09
CA LEU A 560 -12.78 -16.15 -16.91
C LEU A 560 -11.81 -16.26 -15.72
N ARG A 561 -11.27 -17.45 -15.44
CA ARG A 561 -10.31 -17.67 -14.34
C ARG A 561 -9.07 -16.81 -14.51
N GLU A 562 -8.45 -16.84 -15.69
CA GLU A 562 -7.23 -16.08 -15.97
C GLU A 562 -7.48 -14.57 -15.87
N LYS A 563 -8.56 -14.08 -16.49
CA LYS A 563 -8.91 -12.65 -16.53
C LYS A 563 -9.32 -12.13 -15.15
N LEU A 564 -10.11 -12.91 -14.39
CA LEU A 564 -10.50 -12.57 -13.02
C LEU A 564 -9.29 -12.56 -12.08
N LYS A 565 -8.47 -13.61 -12.12
CA LYS A 565 -7.23 -13.64 -11.32
C LYS A 565 -6.34 -12.47 -11.68
N LEU A 566 -6.22 -12.14 -12.97
CA LEU A 566 -5.45 -10.99 -13.40
C LEU A 566 -6.05 -9.68 -12.89
N ALA A 567 -7.37 -9.48 -12.95
CA ALA A 567 -8.00 -8.25 -12.45
C ALA A 567 -7.90 -8.07 -10.92
N ILE A 568 -7.93 -9.16 -10.15
CA ILE A 568 -7.80 -9.12 -8.69
C ILE A 568 -6.33 -8.92 -8.26
N THR A 569 -5.37 -9.49 -8.99
CA THR A 569 -3.94 -9.43 -8.65
C THR A 569 -3.20 -8.28 -9.31
N MET A 570 -3.63 -7.85 -10.50
CA MET A 570 -3.25 -6.56 -11.05
C MET A 570 -4.02 -5.53 -10.26
N VAL A 571 -3.26 -4.66 -9.63
CA VAL A 571 -3.72 -3.66 -8.70
C VAL A 571 -4.46 -2.53 -9.44
N ALA A 572 -5.57 -2.87 -10.09
CA ALA A 572 -6.31 -2.04 -11.02
C ALA A 572 -7.28 -1.09 -10.29
N THR A 573 -6.78 0.04 -9.79
CA THR A 573 -7.64 1.16 -9.37
C THR A 573 -8.06 2.08 -10.53
N GLY A 574 -8.52 1.51 -11.65
CA GLY A 574 -8.82 2.29 -12.84
C GLY A 574 -9.74 1.50 -13.75
N PHE A 575 -10.90 2.07 -14.01
CA PHE A 575 -12.06 1.45 -14.67
C PHE A 575 -11.97 1.43 -16.19
N ASP A 576 -10.89 1.96 -16.76
CA ASP A 576 -10.65 2.01 -18.19
C ASP A 576 -9.41 1.18 -18.53
N ILE A 577 -9.60 -0.14 -18.57
CA ILE A 577 -8.75 -1.01 -19.39
C ILE A 577 -9.55 -1.24 -20.66
N GLU A 578 -9.31 -0.40 -21.67
CA GLU A 578 -9.78 -0.65 -23.04
C GLU A 578 -9.10 -1.89 -23.65
#